data_AF-A0A0B8P4X6-F1
#
_entry.id   AF-A0A0B8P4X6-F1
#
_cell.length_a   1.000
_cell.length_b   1.000
_cell.length_c   1.000
_cell.angle_alpha   90.00
_cell.angle_beta   90.00
_cell.angle_gamma   90.00
#
_symmetry.space_group_name_H-M   'P 1'
#
loop_
_entity.id
_entity.type
_entity.pdbx_description
1 polymer ?
#
loop_
_entity_poly.entity_id
_entity_poly.type
_entity_poly.pdbx_seq_one_letter_code
_entity_poly.pdbx_strand_id
1 'polypeptide(L)'
;MCGMAQMTLAIEAFAKQNSLVATVGKCELPSGSVNVIPGVVNFTLDIRSLDQAKLDDYCEALLAQLDDIAEQRGLSLKSELFYEAESVPCAESLQQLWGSAVELSTKQAPLFLASGAGHDALAMAHLTEVGMLFVRCDKGISHNPREAVNVQDVEVALDCLKQMLLLLKERADG
;
A
#
# COMPACT_ATOMS: atom_id res chain seq x y z
N MET A 1 -24.94 -0.96 13.06
CA MET A 1 -24.18 -2.13 12.53
C MET A 1 -24.49 -2.46 11.09
N CYS A 2 -25.75 -2.65 10.67
CA CYS A 2 -26.04 -2.97 9.27
C CYS A 2 -25.55 -1.91 8.26
N GLY A 3 -25.60 -0.63 8.63
CA GLY A 3 -25.00 0.45 7.83
C GLY A 3 -23.50 0.26 7.63
N MET A 4 -22.74 0.14 8.72
CA MET A 4 -21.31 -0.17 8.67
C MET A 4 -21.00 -1.41 7.83
N ALA A 5 -21.74 -2.51 8.03
CA ALA A 5 -21.50 -3.75 7.28
C ALA A 5 -21.71 -3.57 5.77
N GLN A 6 -22.76 -2.84 5.37
CA GLN A 6 -22.98 -2.51 3.96
C GLN A 6 -21.87 -1.60 3.41
N MET A 7 -21.46 -0.58 4.17
CA MET A 7 -20.37 0.31 3.81
C MET A 7 -19.06 -0.47 3.61
N THR A 8 -18.72 -1.41 4.51
CA THR A 8 -17.53 -2.27 4.36
C THR A 8 -17.56 -3.08 3.07
N LEU A 9 -18.70 -3.67 2.72
CA LEU A 9 -18.84 -4.45 1.48
C LEU A 9 -18.76 -3.54 0.24
N ALA A 10 -19.32 -2.32 0.32
CA ALA A 10 -19.22 -1.34 -0.75
C ALA A 10 -17.77 -0.89 -0.97
N ILE A 11 -17.02 -0.63 0.12
CA ILE A 11 -15.59 -0.29 0.08
C ILE A 11 -14.79 -1.40 -0.62
N GLU A 12 -14.99 -2.66 -0.23
CA GLU A 12 -14.31 -3.79 -0.84
C GLU A 12 -14.64 -3.93 -2.34
N ALA A 13 -15.92 -3.79 -2.70
CA ALA A 13 -16.37 -3.87 -4.09
C ALA A 13 -15.78 -2.73 -4.94
N PHE A 14 -15.79 -1.50 -4.43
CA PHE A 14 -15.25 -0.32 -5.09
C PHE A 14 -13.73 -0.48 -5.34
N ALA A 15 -12.98 -0.97 -4.34
CA ALA A 15 -11.56 -1.26 -4.48
C ALA A 15 -11.27 -2.27 -5.59
N LYS A 16 -12.01 -3.40 -5.60
CA LYS A 16 -11.86 -4.44 -6.64
C LYS A 16 -12.18 -3.91 -8.04
N GLN A 17 -13.24 -3.13 -8.18
CA GLN A 17 -13.68 -2.59 -9.46
C GLN A 17 -12.65 -1.63 -10.07
N ASN A 18 -12.00 -0.83 -9.22
CA ASN A 18 -11.08 0.21 -9.67
C ASN A 18 -9.60 -0.17 -9.53
N SER A 19 -9.30 -1.43 -9.16
CA SER A 19 -7.91 -1.91 -8.93
C SER A 19 -7.14 -1.08 -7.89
N LEU A 20 -7.83 -0.66 -6.83
CA LEU A 20 -7.27 0.04 -5.67
C LEU A 20 -7.07 -0.94 -4.50
N VAL A 21 -6.38 -0.47 -3.47
CA VAL A 21 -6.50 -1.04 -2.12
C VAL A 21 -7.37 -0.09 -1.30
N ALA A 22 -8.50 -0.56 -0.78
CA ALA A 22 -9.28 0.17 0.22
C ALA A 22 -9.62 -0.77 1.39
N THR A 23 -9.29 -0.35 2.61
CA THR A 23 -9.35 -1.22 3.79
C THR A 23 -10.03 -0.53 4.96
N VAL A 24 -10.97 -1.24 5.59
CA VAL A 24 -11.47 -0.88 6.93
C VAL A 24 -10.58 -1.54 7.98
N GLY A 25 -9.61 -0.78 8.51
CA GLY A 25 -8.59 -1.30 9.43
C GLY A 25 -9.05 -1.45 10.89
N LYS A 26 -9.97 -0.59 11.33
CA LYS A 26 -10.54 -0.57 12.68
C LYS A 26 -12.02 -0.25 12.63
N CYS A 27 -12.79 -0.85 13.54
CA CYS A 27 -14.21 -0.58 13.73
C CYS A 27 -14.53 -0.69 15.23
N GLU A 28 -15.13 0.36 15.79
CA GLU A 28 -15.40 0.50 17.20
C GLU A 28 -16.87 0.86 17.44
N LEU A 29 -17.43 0.26 18.48
CA LEU A 29 -18.78 0.52 18.95
C LEU A 29 -18.70 1.08 20.38
N PRO A 30 -18.60 2.41 20.58
CA PRO A 30 -18.36 3.01 21.89
C PRO A 30 -19.37 2.59 22.96
N SER A 31 -20.63 2.36 22.56
CA SER A 31 -21.72 1.89 23.43
C SER A 31 -22.20 0.47 23.06
N GLY A 32 -21.31 -0.37 22.55
CA GLY A 32 -21.66 -1.71 22.08
C GLY A 32 -22.19 -2.60 23.22
N SER A 33 -23.42 -3.08 23.08
CA SER A 33 -23.99 -4.14 23.91
C SER A 33 -24.74 -5.12 23.03
N VAL A 34 -24.79 -6.40 23.43
CA VAL A 34 -25.44 -7.48 22.68
C VAL A 34 -26.94 -7.26 22.43
N ASN A 35 -27.58 -6.44 23.26
CA ASN A 35 -29.02 -6.18 23.25
C ASN A 35 -29.37 -4.72 22.96
N VAL A 36 -28.41 -3.88 22.56
CA VAL A 36 -28.63 -2.46 22.26
C VAL A 36 -28.26 -2.21 20.81
N ILE A 37 -29.18 -1.59 20.06
CA ILE A 37 -28.89 -1.15 18.69
C ILE A 37 -27.83 -0.05 18.76
N PRO A 38 -26.66 -0.21 18.11
CA PRO A 38 -25.60 0.79 18.18
C PRO A 38 -26.03 2.10 17.52
N GLY A 39 -26.00 3.20 18.28
CA GLY A 39 -26.30 4.54 17.77
C GLY A 39 -25.14 5.21 17.05
N VAL A 40 -23.90 4.80 17.32
CA VAL A 40 -22.68 5.31 16.69
C VAL A 40 -21.73 4.15 16.43
N VAL A 41 -21.05 4.19 15.28
CA VAL A 41 -19.95 3.31 14.92
C VAL A 41 -18.82 4.19 14.39
N ASN A 42 -17.62 4.01 14.94
CA ASN A 42 -16.42 4.68 14.44
C ASN A 42 -15.61 3.67 13.65
N PHE A 43 -15.10 4.04 12.48
CA PHE A 43 -14.24 3.16 11.70
C PHE A 43 -13.19 3.97 10.95
N THR A 44 -12.09 3.30 10.59
CA THR A 44 -11.03 3.89 9.76
C THR A 44 -11.17 3.39 8.33
N LEU A 45 -10.86 4.23 7.36
CA LEU A 45 -10.75 3.87 5.96
C LEU A 45 -9.36 4.28 5.46
N ASP A 46 -8.61 3.32 4.91
CA ASP A 46 -7.32 3.54 4.25
C ASP A 46 -7.49 3.22 2.76
N ILE A 47 -7.15 4.17 1.88
CA ILE A 47 -7.28 4.04 0.43
C ILE A 47 -5.91 4.29 -0.18
N ARG A 48 -5.46 3.37 -1.05
CA ARG A 48 -4.18 3.47 -1.76
C ARG A 48 -4.38 3.14 -3.24
N SER A 49 -3.73 3.92 -4.09
CA SER A 49 -3.71 3.76 -5.54
C SER A 49 -2.27 3.88 -6.04
N LEU A 50 -1.95 3.16 -7.12
CA LEU A 50 -0.70 3.37 -7.87
C LEU A 50 -0.78 4.59 -8.78
N ASP A 51 -2.00 5.00 -9.15
CA ASP A 51 -2.29 6.19 -9.94
C ASP A 51 -2.69 7.32 -8.99
N GLN A 52 -1.70 8.11 -8.56
CA GLN A 52 -1.90 9.23 -7.65
C GLN A 52 -2.88 10.26 -8.23
N ALA A 53 -2.84 10.47 -9.55
CA ALA A 53 -3.68 11.46 -10.22
C ALA A 53 -5.17 11.12 -10.13
N LYS A 54 -5.52 9.85 -9.87
CA LYS A 54 -6.91 9.41 -9.68
C LYS A 54 -7.28 9.14 -8.23
N LEU A 55 -6.33 9.18 -7.29
CA LEU A 55 -6.61 8.82 -5.90
C LEU A 55 -7.69 9.73 -5.31
N ASP A 56 -7.58 11.04 -5.56
CA ASP A 56 -8.54 12.04 -5.07
C ASP A 56 -9.94 11.79 -5.64
N ASP A 57 -10.04 11.57 -6.96
CA ASP A 57 -11.30 11.23 -7.64
C ASP A 57 -11.93 9.94 -7.04
N TYR A 58 -11.12 8.93 -6.74
CA TYR A 58 -11.59 7.69 -6.12
C TYR A 58 -12.04 7.90 -4.67
N CYS A 59 -11.33 8.72 -3.90
CA CYS A 59 -11.69 9.08 -2.54
C CYS A 59 -13.04 9.81 -2.53
N GLU A 60 -13.22 10.82 -3.38
CA GLU A 60 -14.47 11.56 -3.50
C GLU A 60 -15.64 10.65 -3.91
N ALA A 61 -15.45 9.82 -4.95
CA ALA A 61 -16.49 8.93 -5.43
C ALA A 61 -16.88 7.86 -4.39
N LEU A 62 -15.91 7.31 -3.67
CA LEU A 62 -16.19 6.34 -2.61
C LEU A 62 -16.91 7.00 -1.43
N LEU A 63 -16.46 8.18 -0.98
CA LEU A 63 -17.12 8.90 0.11
C LEU A 63 -18.57 9.25 -0.25
N ALA A 64 -18.83 9.71 -1.48
CA ALA A 64 -20.19 9.95 -1.96
C ALA A 64 -21.06 8.68 -1.94
N GLN A 65 -20.50 7.53 -2.36
CA GLN A 65 -21.21 6.25 -2.28
C GLN A 65 -21.53 5.85 -0.83
N LEU A 66 -20.63 6.14 0.12
CA LEU A 66 -20.86 5.87 1.54
C LEU A 66 -21.93 6.81 2.13
N ASP A 67 -21.95 8.07 1.73
CA ASP A 67 -23.01 9.03 2.09
C ASP A 67 -24.38 8.57 1.58
N ASP A 68 -24.48 8.10 0.33
CA ASP A 68 -25.72 7.54 -0.23
C ASP A 68 -26.23 6.33 0.60
N ILE A 69 -25.31 5.45 1.02
CA ILE A 69 -25.65 4.30 1.89
C ILE A 69 -26.13 4.78 3.26
N ALA A 70 -25.51 5.83 3.81
CA ALA A 70 -25.93 6.41 5.07
C ALA A 70 -27.36 6.97 4.96
N GLU A 71 -27.64 7.77 3.93
CA GLU A 71 -28.94 8.38 3.69
C GLU A 71 -30.05 7.34 3.49
N GLN A 72 -29.82 6.34 2.63
CA GLN A 72 -30.77 5.24 2.39
C GLN A 72 -31.12 4.46 3.66
N ARG A 73 -30.27 4.50 4.67
CA ARG A 73 -30.47 3.85 5.97
C ARG A 73 -30.95 4.79 7.07
N GLY A 74 -31.16 6.07 6.78
CA GLY A 74 -31.51 7.08 7.78
C GLY A 74 -30.39 7.32 8.80
N LEU A 75 -29.13 7.17 8.37
CA LEU A 75 -27.93 7.44 9.16
C LEU A 75 -27.30 8.77 8.72
N SER A 76 -26.34 9.25 9.50
CA SER A 76 -25.44 10.32 9.09
C SER A 76 -24.01 9.79 9.08
N LEU A 77 -23.24 10.18 8.08
CA LEU A 77 -21.81 9.90 7.99
C LEU A 77 -21.05 11.21 8.20
N LYS A 78 -19.93 11.13 8.93
CA LYS A 78 -18.95 12.20 9.05
C LYS A 78 -17.59 11.57 8.83
N SER A 79 -16.83 12.13 7.91
CA SER A 79 -15.46 11.73 7.62
C SER A 79 -14.50 12.87 7.96
N GLU A 80 -13.30 12.51 8.38
CA GLU A 80 -12.19 13.43 8.63
C GLU A 80 -10.93 12.80 8.04
N LEU A 81 -10.25 13.52 7.15
CA LEU A 81 -8.94 13.12 6.65
C LEU A 81 -7.89 13.54 7.68
N PHE A 82 -7.28 12.56 8.35
CA PHE A 82 -6.27 12.80 9.38
C PHE A 82 -4.86 12.35 8.97
N TYR A 83 -4.72 11.66 7.83
CA TYR A 83 -3.44 11.21 7.30
C TYR A 83 -3.50 11.13 5.77
N GLU A 84 -2.54 11.75 5.12
CA GLU A 84 -2.34 11.73 3.67
C GLU A 84 -0.83 11.58 3.40
N ALA A 85 -0.48 10.75 2.44
CA ALA A 85 0.89 10.57 1.99
C ALA A 85 0.91 10.47 0.47
N GLU A 86 1.70 11.33 -0.18
CA GLU A 86 1.88 11.29 -1.61
C GLU A 86 2.64 10.02 -2.04
N SER A 87 2.26 9.46 -3.19
CA SER A 87 3.06 8.44 -3.85
C SER A 87 4.42 9.01 -4.25
N VAL A 88 5.48 8.41 -3.71
CA VAL A 88 6.86 8.77 -4.04
C VAL A 88 7.40 7.76 -5.06
N PRO A 89 7.64 8.17 -6.31
CA PRO A 89 8.27 7.29 -7.28
C PRO A 89 9.74 7.04 -6.90
N CYS A 90 10.20 5.80 -6.98
CA CYS A 90 11.63 5.52 -7.01
C CYS A 90 12.24 6.17 -8.26
N ALA A 91 13.48 6.69 -8.16
CA ALA A 91 14.15 7.32 -9.29
C ALA A 91 14.34 6.31 -10.43
N GLU A 92 13.90 6.65 -11.64
CA GLU A 92 13.97 5.75 -12.81
C GLU A 92 15.40 5.27 -13.07
N SER A 93 16.38 6.17 -12.89
CA SER A 93 17.81 5.86 -13.00
C SER A 93 18.23 4.72 -12.06
N LEU A 94 17.78 4.75 -10.79
CA LEU A 94 18.06 3.71 -9.81
C LEU A 94 17.26 2.43 -10.06
N GLN A 95 16.02 2.55 -10.55
CA GLN A 95 15.23 1.38 -10.93
C GLN A 95 15.92 0.59 -12.06
N GLN A 96 16.43 1.26 -13.10
CA GLN A 96 17.14 0.60 -14.19
C GLN A 96 18.44 -0.06 -13.72
N LEU A 97 19.19 0.59 -12.81
CA LEU A 97 20.39 -0.03 -12.22
C LEU A 97 20.05 -1.28 -11.40
N TRP A 98 18.96 -1.25 -10.63
CA TRP A 98 18.46 -2.45 -9.97
C TRP A 98 18.07 -3.55 -10.96
N GLY A 99 17.43 -3.18 -12.07
CA GLY A 99 17.11 -4.11 -13.16
C GLY A 99 18.36 -4.81 -13.70
N SER A 100 19.41 -4.06 -14.00
CA SER A 100 20.71 -4.59 -14.43
C SER A 100 21.36 -5.47 -13.36
N ALA A 101 21.32 -5.07 -12.09
CA ALA A 101 21.88 -5.85 -10.99
C ALA A 101 21.19 -7.22 -10.83
N VAL A 102 19.86 -7.25 -10.97
CA VAL A 102 19.06 -8.47 -10.94
C VAL A 102 19.38 -9.37 -12.13
N GLU A 103 19.44 -8.82 -13.35
CA GLU A 103 19.77 -9.60 -14.54
C GLU A 103 21.19 -10.19 -14.48
N LEU A 104 22.16 -9.42 -14.00
CA LEU A 104 23.54 -9.89 -13.84
C LEU A 104 23.65 -11.02 -12.82
N SER A 105 22.91 -10.93 -11.71
CA SER A 105 22.98 -11.89 -10.61
C SER A 105 22.16 -13.17 -10.88
N THR A 106 21.00 -13.04 -11.51
CA THR A 106 20.03 -14.15 -11.68
C THR A 106 19.98 -14.73 -13.10
N LYS A 107 20.50 -14.00 -14.09
CA LYS A 107 20.34 -14.29 -15.52
C LYS A 107 18.88 -14.33 -15.99
N GLN A 108 18.00 -13.59 -15.30
CA GLN A 108 16.58 -13.46 -15.61
C GLN A 108 16.21 -11.99 -15.81
N ALA A 109 15.15 -11.77 -16.59
CA ALA A 109 14.61 -10.43 -16.76
C ALA A 109 14.08 -9.88 -15.43
N PRO A 110 14.33 -8.60 -15.10
CA PRO A 110 13.83 -8.00 -13.87
C PRO A 110 12.31 -7.82 -13.93
N LEU A 111 11.69 -7.90 -12.75
CA LEU A 111 10.28 -7.57 -12.56
C LEU A 111 10.18 -6.28 -11.73
N PHE A 112 9.53 -5.26 -12.28
CA PHE A 112 9.27 -4.02 -11.57
C PHE A 112 7.93 -4.11 -10.83
N LEU A 113 7.96 -3.75 -9.55
CA LEU A 113 6.82 -3.84 -8.65
C LEU A 113 6.65 -2.51 -7.92
N ALA A 114 5.41 -2.10 -7.71
CA ALA A 114 5.11 -1.03 -6.79
C ALA A 114 5.08 -1.56 -5.35
N SER A 115 5.58 -0.76 -4.39
CA SER A 115 5.39 -1.07 -2.97
C SER A 115 3.99 -0.66 -2.53
N GLY A 116 3.25 -1.60 -1.95
CA GLY A 116 1.98 -1.32 -1.28
C GLY A 116 2.13 -0.82 0.16
N ALA A 117 3.34 -0.84 0.73
CA ALA A 117 3.61 -0.50 2.12
C ALA A 117 4.47 0.77 2.24
N GLY A 118 4.30 1.50 3.35
CA GLY A 118 5.18 2.61 3.69
C GLY A 118 6.55 2.09 4.14
N HIS A 119 7.61 2.71 3.63
CA HIS A 119 9.01 2.44 4.01
C HIS A 119 9.72 3.74 4.31
N ASP A 120 10.86 3.67 5.00
CA ASP A 120 11.71 4.85 5.26
C ASP A 120 12.13 5.58 3.97
N ALA A 121 12.11 4.87 2.84
CA ALA A 121 12.30 5.45 1.51
C ALA A 121 11.36 6.64 1.21
N LEU A 122 10.13 6.64 1.75
CA LEU A 122 9.20 7.77 1.62
C LEU A 122 9.79 9.04 2.23
N ALA A 123 10.33 8.94 3.46
CA ALA A 123 10.97 10.08 4.12
C ALA A 123 12.29 10.47 3.44
N MET A 124 13.09 9.48 3.02
CA MET A 124 14.37 9.70 2.37
C MET A 124 14.26 10.36 1.00
N ALA A 125 13.16 10.19 0.29
CA ALA A 125 12.96 10.77 -1.04
C ALA A 125 12.90 12.30 -1.05
N HIS A 126 12.62 12.93 0.10
CA HIS A 126 12.74 14.38 0.24
C HIS A 126 14.20 14.87 0.29
N LEU A 127 15.15 13.96 0.51
CA LEU A 127 16.58 14.26 0.66
C LEU A 127 17.42 13.78 -0.53
N THR A 128 17.06 12.67 -1.17
CA THR A 128 17.86 12.05 -2.23
C THR A 128 17.05 11.11 -3.13
N GLU A 129 17.63 10.69 -4.26
CA GLU A 129 17.06 9.65 -5.12
C GLU A 129 16.96 8.32 -4.36
N VAL A 130 15.81 7.64 -4.44
CA VAL A 130 15.58 6.34 -3.79
C VAL A 130 15.28 5.25 -4.82
N GLY A 131 15.71 4.03 -4.53
CA GLY A 131 15.40 2.83 -5.30
C GLY A 131 15.38 1.62 -4.38
N MET A 132 14.40 0.74 -4.54
CA MET A 132 14.18 -0.40 -3.65
C MET A 132 14.36 -1.73 -4.38
N LEU A 133 14.94 -2.71 -3.69
CA LEU A 133 14.96 -4.12 -4.10
C LEU A 133 14.01 -4.91 -3.21
N PHE A 134 13.14 -5.72 -3.82
CA PHE A 134 12.22 -6.60 -3.09
C PHE A 134 12.77 -8.03 -3.02
N VAL A 135 12.56 -8.66 -1.86
CA VAL A 135 12.89 -10.08 -1.64
C VAL A 135 11.59 -10.84 -1.42
N ARG A 136 11.51 -12.06 -1.98
CA ARG A 136 10.34 -12.92 -1.80
C ARG A 136 10.17 -13.28 -0.33
N CYS A 137 8.94 -13.19 0.16
CA CYS A 137 8.53 -13.68 1.47
C CYS A 137 7.54 -14.83 1.30
N ASP A 138 7.58 -15.83 2.19
CA ASP A 138 6.68 -16.98 2.12
C ASP A 138 5.21 -16.52 2.12
N LYS A 139 4.52 -16.84 1.03
CA LYS A 139 3.11 -16.48 0.76
C LYS A 139 2.80 -14.98 0.85
N GLY A 140 3.81 -14.11 0.82
CA GLY A 140 3.63 -12.67 0.99
C GLY A 140 3.12 -12.26 2.38
N ILE A 141 3.30 -13.11 3.39
CA ILE A 141 2.89 -12.81 4.77
C ILE A 141 3.86 -11.77 5.36
N SER A 142 3.33 -10.71 5.97
CA SER A 142 4.12 -9.71 6.69
C SER A 142 3.39 -9.26 7.96
N HIS A 143 4.11 -8.70 8.94
CA HIS A 143 3.58 -8.31 10.25
C HIS A 143 2.88 -9.46 11.00
N ASN A 144 3.35 -10.69 10.78
CA ASN A 144 2.84 -11.90 11.40
C ASN A 144 4.01 -12.74 11.90
N PRO A 145 3.90 -13.47 13.02
CA PRO A 145 4.96 -14.37 13.49
C PRO A 145 5.37 -15.47 12.49
N ARG A 146 4.55 -15.72 11.46
CA ARG A 146 4.84 -16.65 10.36
C ARG A 146 5.57 -16.02 9.17
N GLU A 147 5.87 -14.73 9.23
CA GLU A 147 6.71 -14.06 8.24
C GLU A 147 8.07 -14.76 8.14
N ALA A 148 8.45 -15.16 6.94
CA ALA A 148 9.65 -15.95 6.70
C ALA A 148 10.19 -15.70 5.29
N VAL A 149 11.52 -15.61 5.18
CA VAL A 149 12.23 -15.55 3.89
C VAL A 149 13.08 -16.80 3.73
N ASN A 150 13.21 -17.30 2.50
CA ASN A 150 14.11 -18.43 2.23
C ASN A 150 15.55 -17.94 2.18
N VAL A 151 16.48 -18.74 2.70
CA VAL A 151 17.91 -18.41 2.68
C VAL A 151 18.41 -18.15 1.25
N GLN A 152 17.95 -18.93 0.27
CA GLN A 152 18.33 -18.75 -1.14
C GLN A 152 17.84 -17.43 -1.72
N ASP A 153 16.66 -16.94 -1.29
CA ASP A 153 16.15 -15.64 -1.71
C ASP A 153 17.00 -14.50 -1.14
N VAL A 154 17.49 -14.66 0.10
CA VAL A 154 18.41 -13.71 0.73
C VAL A 154 19.78 -13.72 0.06
N GLU A 155 20.32 -14.89 -0.29
CA GLU A 155 21.59 -15.00 -1.03
C GLU A 155 21.53 -14.24 -2.37
N VAL A 156 20.47 -14.46 -3.15
CA VAL A 156 20.24 -13.72 -4.40
C VAL A 156 20.13 -12.22 -4.16
N ALA A 157 19.42 -11.79 -3.12
CA ALA A 157 19.28 -10.38 -2.79
C ALA A 157 20.63 -9.72 -2.42
N LEU A 158 21.50 -10.44 -1.70
CA LEU A 158 22.84 -9.99 -1.36
C LEU A 158 23.73 -9.85 -2.60
N ASP A 159 23.66 -10.82 -3.53
CA ASP A 159 24.38 -10.74 -4.80
C ASP A 159 23.91 -9.54 -5.64
N CYS A 160 22.59 -9.33 -5.74
CA CYS A 160 22.02 -8.16 -6.39
C CYS A 160 22.49 -6.84 -5.75
N LEU A 161 22.48 -6.76 -4.42
CA LEU A 161 22.96 -5.57 -3.69
C LEU A 161 24.43 -5.28 -3.99
N LYS A 162 25.27 -6.33 -4.01
CA LYS A 162 26.68 -6.20 -4.38
C LYS A 162 26.84 -5.67 -5.80
N GLN A 163 26.10 -6.20 -6.78
CA GLN A 163 26.14 -5.70 -8.16
C GLN A 163 25.66 -4.25 -8.25
N MET A 164 24.61 -3.88 -7.53
CA MET A 164 24.10 -2.51 -7.48
C MET A 164 25.17 -1.52 -6.99
N LEU A 165 25.90 -1.86 -5.93
CA LEU A 165 26.98 -1.01 -5.43
C LEU A 165 28.12 -0.82 -6.43
N LEU A 166 28.47 -1.86 -7.20
CA LEU A 166 29.47 -1.77 -8.28
C LEU A 166 28.98 -0.85 -9.40
N LEU A 167 27.74 -1.02 -9.85
CA LEU A 167 27.15 -0.19 -10.90
C LEU A 167 27.01 1.29 -10.47
N LEU A 168 26.65 1.54 -9.21
CA LEU A 168 26.61 2.89 -8.64
C LEU A 168 27.99 3.54 -8.62
N LYS A 169 29.03 2.78 -8.31
CA LYS A 169 30.41 3.27 -8.36
C LYS A 169 30.80 3.65 -9.78
N GLU A 170 30.51 2.80 -10.77
CA GLU A 170 30.79 3.08 -12.17
C GLU A 170 30.04 4.34 -12.67
N ARG A 171 28.79 4.55 -12.23
CA ARG A 171 28.03 5.78 -12.51
C ARG A 171 28.66 7.02 -11.90
N ALA A 172 29.27 6.91 -10.71
CA ALA A 172 29.89 8.05 -10.03
C ALA A 172 31.27 8.43 -10.62
N ASP A 173 31.98 7.45 -11.18
CA ASP A 173 33.30 7.62 -11.76
C ASP A 173 33.28 8.11 -13.23
N GLY A 174 32.11 8.12 -13.88
CA GLY A 174 31.90 8.55 -15.28
C GLY A 174 31.19 9.89 -15.41
#